data_AF-A0A7V2Y2W9-F1
#
_entry.id   AF-A0A7V2Y2W9-F1
#
_cell.length_a   1.000
_cell.length_b   1.000
_cell.length_c   1.000
_cell.angle_alpha   90.00
_cell.angle_beta   90.00
_cell.angle_gamma   90.00
#
_symmetry.space_group_name_H-M   'P 1'
#
loop_
_entity.id
_entity.type
_entity.pdbx_description
1 polymer ?
#
loop_
_entity_poly.entity_id
_entity_poly.type
_entity_poly.pdbx_seq_one_letter_code
_entity_poly.pdbx_strand_id
1 'polypeptide(L)'
;MDLRQSLVRMINQMLQDMQIIQHQGSGYYTCTPFARRYNKMLEQARRLYPDGHALLDTFEEIPEADPKDPADKMKVLQGIRIECGQLIALLESTSEDPAR
;
A
#
# COMPACT_ATOMS: atom_id res chain seq x y z
N MET A 1 5.82 16.65 11.77
CA MET A 1 5.23 15.32 11.55
C MET A 1 6.31 14.48 10.92
N ASP A 2 6.61 13.31 11.49
CA ASP A 2 7.56 12.38 10.89
C ASP A 2 6.97 11.83 9.57
N LEU A 3 7.74 11.90 8.47
CA LEU A 3 7.32 11.43 7.15
C LEU A 3 6.89 9.96 7.20
N ARG A 4 7.59 9.13 7.98
CA ARG A 4 7.25 7.72 8.20
C ARG A 4 5.86 7.57 8.83
N GLN A 5 5.59 8.29 9.92
CA GLN A 5 4.27 8.29 10.56
C GLN A 5 3.16 8.80 9.62
N SER A 6 3.46 9.81 8.80
CA SER A 6 2.54 10.28 7.77
C SER A 6 2.24 9.19 6.73
N LEU A 7 3.25 8.44 6.28
CA LEU A 7 3.04 7.31 5.36
C LEU A 7 2.16 6.22 5.98
N VAL A 8 2.44 5.79 7.22
CA VAL A 8 1.61 4.80 7.92
C VAL A 8 0.15 5.25 8.00
N ARG A 9 -0.11 6.51 8.36
CA ARG A 9 -1.47 7.05 8.41
C ARG A 9 -2.14 7.07 7.04
N MET A 10 -1.40 7.44 5.99
CA MET A 10 -1.91 7.49 4.62
C MET A 10 -2.22 6.09 4.06
N ILE A 11 -1.39 5.09 4.37
CA ILE A 11 -1.64 3.69 3.99
C ILE A 11 -2.88 3.17 4.71
N ASN A 12 -3.01 3.44 6.02
CA ASN A 12 -4.20 3.07 6.79
C ASN A 12 -5.49 3.71 6.25
N GLN A 13 -5.45 5.00 5.88
CA GLN A 13 -6.60 5.67 5.26
C GLN A 13 -6.98 4.98 3.92
N MET A 14 -6.00 4.65 3.09
CA MET A 14 -6.25 3.96 1.83
C MET A 14 -6.88 2.57 2.03
N LEU A 15 -6.47 1.84 3.09
CA LEU A 15 -7.08 0.56 3.45
C LEU A 15 -8.54 0.71 3.89
N GLN A 16 -8.88 1.78 4.61
CA GLN A 16 -10.27 2.09 4.96
C GLN A 16 -11.11 2.43 3.73
N ASP A 17 -10.57 3.25 2.82
CA ASP A 17 -11.24 3.62 1.58
C ASP A 17 -11.55 2.37 0.73
N MET A 18 -10.61 1.41 0.66
CA MET A 18 -10.83 0.11 0.00
C MET A 18 -11.95 -0.70 0.63
N GLN A 19 -12.08 -0.71 1.96
CA GLN A 19 -13.18 -1.44 2.62
C GLN A 19 -14.53 -0.83 2.25
N ILE A 20 -14.63 0.50 2.24
CA ILE A 20 -15.87 1.22 1.90
C ILE A 20 -16.34 0.89 0.49
N ILE A 21 -15.43 0.92 -0.50
CA ILE A 21 -15.81 0.70 -1.91
C ILE A 21 -16.14 -0.77 -2.21
N GLN A 22 -15.56 -1.73 -1.49
CA GLN A 22 -15.85 -3.15 -1.68
C GLN A 22 -17.33 -3.46 -1.38
N HIS A 23 -17.98 -2.69 -0.51
CA HIS A 23 -19.40 -2.81 -0.21
C HIS A 23 -20.33 -2.26 -1.31
N GLN A 24 -19.83 -1.47 -2.25
CA GLN A 24 -20.64 -0.87 -3.32
C GLN A 24 -20.88 -1.80 -4.51
N GLY A 25 -20.15 -2.94 -4.59
CA GLY A 25 -20.19 -3.88 -5.71
C GLY A 25 -19.18 -3.56 -6.81
N SER A 26 -18.73 -4.59 -7.53
CA SER A 26 -17.59 -4.51 -8.48
C SER A 26 -17.79 -3.56 -9.66
N GLY A 27 -19.03 -3.23 -10.02
CA GLY A 27 -19.35 -2.28 -11.09
C GLY A 27 -19.10 -0.81 -10.71
N TYR A 28 -18.93 -0.51 -9.43
CA TYR A 28 -18.93 0.87 -8.91
C TYR A 28 -17.54 1.35 -8.46
N TYR A 29 -16.52 0.49 -8.52
CA TYR A 29 -15.16 0.86 -8.15
C TYR A 29 -14.14 0.43 -9.20
N THR A 30 -12.99 1.10 -9.18
CA THR A 30 -11.83 0.80 -10.03
C THR A 30 -10.63 0.50 -9.16
N CYS A 31 -9.79 -0.46 -9.57
CA CYS A 31 -8.59 -0.83 -8.81
C CYS A 31 -7.41 0.13 -9.08
N THR A 32 -7.40 0.78 -10.24
CA THR A 32 -6.31 1.65 -10.71
C THR A 32 -5.88 2.73 -9.72
N PRO A 33 -6.80 3.49 -9.07
CA PRO A 33 -6.40 4.52 -8.12
C PRO A 33 -5.67 3.96 -6.90
N PHE A 34 -6.04 2.76 -6.44
CA PHE A 34 -5.40 2.13 -5.28
C PHE A 34 -4.02 1.59 -5.62
N ALA A 35 -3.87 0.91 -6.76
CA ALA A 35 -2.56 0.46 -7.24
C ALA A 35 -1.59 1.65 -7.42
N ARG A 36 -2.04 2.70 -8.12
CA ARG A 36 -1.25 3.93 -8.29
C ARG A 36 -0.85 4.56 -6.96
N ARG A 37 -1.79 4.62 -6.00
CA ARG A 37 -1.54 5.24 -4.70
C ARG A 37 -0.56 4.43 -3.86
N TYR A 38 -0.68 3.10 -3.87
CA TYR A 38 0.29 2.20 -3.25
C TYR A 38 1.69 2.41 -3.83
N ASN A 39 1.86 2.39 -5.15
CA ASN A 39 3.17 2.57 -5.80
C ASN A 39 3.84 3.89 -5.39
N LYS A 40 3.07 4.98 -5.31
CA LYS A 40 3.56 6.28 -4.83
C LYS A 40 4.00 6.25 -3.36
N MET A 41 3.28 5.53 -2.49
CA MET A 41 3.66 5.39 -1.09
C MET A 41 4.88 4.49 -0.91
N LEU A 42 5.01 3.43 -1.71
CA LEU A 42 6.19 2.59 -1.77
C LEU A 42 7.42 3.41 -2.20
N GLU A 43 7.29 4.27 -3.22
CA GLU A 43 8.36 5.17 -3.64
C GLU A 43 8.79 6.12 -2.50
N GLN A 44 7.83 6.69 -1.76
CA GLN A 44 8.17 7.52 -0.61
C GLN A 44 8.83 6.72 0.52
N ALA A 45 8.40 5.48 0.76
CA ALA A 45 9.04 4.60 1.72
C ALA A 45 10.50 4.30 1.32
N ARG A 46 10.77 4.06 0.03
CA ARG A 46 12.15 3.88 -0.49
C ARG A 46 13.03 5.10 -0.23
N ARG A 47 12.48 6.30 -0.33
CA ARG A 47 13.21 7.55 -0.04
C ARG A 47 13.56 7.73 1.43
N LEU A 48 12.91 7.02 2.36
CA LEU A 48 13.31 7.02 3.78
C LEU A 48 14.62 6.27 4.04
N TYR A 49 15.01 5.37 3.13
CA TYR A 49 16.20 4.53 3.25
C TYR A 49 17.08 4.70 2.00
N PRO A 50 17.80 5.83 1.85
CA PRO A 50 18.56 6.14 0.65
C PRO A 50 19.69 5.13 0.36
N ASP A 51 20.22 4.48 1.39
CA ASP A 51 21.23 3.41 1.28
C ASP A 51 20.62 2.03 1.01
N GLY A 52 19.31 1.95 0.81
CA GLY A 52 18.55 0.72 0.62
C GLY A 52 18.09 0.08 1.93
N HIS A 53 17.12 -0.83 1.82
CA HIS A 53 16.64 -1.62 2.95
C HIS A 53 16.21 -2.99 2.43
N ALA A 54 16.88 -4.06 2.85
CA ALA A 54 16.73 -5.40 2.25
C ALA A 54 15.28 -5.90 2.19
N LEU A 55 14.45 -5.61 3.22
CA LEU A 55 13.03 -5.96 3.18
C LEU A 55 12.22 -5.07 2.24
N LEU A 56 12.59 -3.80 2.08
CA LEU A 56 11.89 -2.86 1.21
C LEU A 56 12.10 -3.20 -0.28
N ASP A 57 13.24 -3.82 -0.59
CA ASP A 57 13.57 -4.31 -1.93
C ASP A 57 12.71 -5.52 -2.35
N THR A 58 12.02 -6.17 -1.41
CA THR A 58 11.08 -7.27 -1.70
C THR A 58 9.70 -6.80 -2.16
N PHE A 59 9.40 -5.51 -2.01
CA PHE A 59 8.12 -4.94 -2.42
C PHE A 59 8.15 -4.60 -3.91
N GLU A 60 7.11 -5.03 -4.63
CA GLU A 60 6.94 -4.80 -6.05
C GLU A 60 5.86 -3.75 -6.34
N GLU A 61 6.02 -3.03 -7.44
CA GLU A 61 4.95 -2.15 -7.91
C GLU A 61 3.77 -2.99 -8.40
N ILE A 62 2.56 -2.56 -8.04
CA ILE A 62 1.33 -3.22 -8.47
C ILE A 62 0.92 -2.63 -9.82
N PRO A 63 0.66 -3.46 -10.84
CA PRO A 63 0.17 -2.99 -12.13
C PRO A 63 -1.11 -2.17 -11.98
N GLU A 64 -1.15 -1.01 -12.64
CA GLU A 64 -2.33 -0.14 -12.72
C GLU A 64 -3.41 -0.75 -13.66
N ALA A 65 -3.99 -1.87 -13.25
CA ALA A 65 -5.00 -2.61 -14.00
C ALA A 65 -6.38 -2.49 -13.35
N ASP A 66 -7.42 -2.46 -14.19
CA ASP A 66 -8.82 -2.52 -13.76
C ASP A 66 -9.54 -3.68 -14.47
N PRO A 67 -9.45 -4.92 -13.92
CA PRO A 67 -10.12 -6.07 -14.48
C PRO A 67 -11.64 -5.85 -14.57
N LYS A 68 -12.30 -6.41 -15.59
CA LYS A 68 -13.77 -6.35 -15.69
C LYS A 68 -14.44 -7.38 -14.78
N ASP A 69 -13.80 -8.51 -14.56
CA ASP A 69 -14.33 -9.59 -13.75
C ASP A 69 -14.30 -9.23 -12.24
N PRO A 70 -15.42 -9.41 -11.50
CA PRO A 70 -15.49 -9.10 -10.08
C PRO A 70 -14.47 -9.86 -9.22
N ALA A 71 -14.20 -11.13 -9.53
CA ALA A 71 -13.26 -11.94 -8.78
C ALA A 71 -11.82 -11.48 -9.04
N ASP A 72 -11.50 -11.09 -10.27
CA ASP A 72 -10.18 -10.52 -10.58
C ASP A 72 -9.98 -9.15 -9.93
N LYS A 73 -11.00 -8.28 -9.89
CA LYS A 73 -10.92 -7.04 -9.08
C LYS A 73 -10.65 -7.32 -7.61
N MET A 74 -11.30 -8.34 -7.05
CA MET A 74 -11.08 -8.75 -5.66
C MET A 74 -9.63 -9.20 -5.42
N LYS A 75 -9.05 -9.99 -6.34
CA LYS A 75 -7.64 -10.42 -6.27
C LYS A 75 -6.69 -9.22 -6.28
N VAL A 76 -6.94 -8.23 -7.15
CA VAL A 76 -6.13 -7.00 -7.21
C VAL A 76 -6.20 -6.25 -5.88
N LEU A 77 -7.40 -5.97 -5.36
CA LEU A 77 -7.55 -5.31 -4.07
C LEU A 77 -6.94 -6.11 -2.91
N GLN A 78 -7.07 -7.44 -2.93
CA GLN A 78 -6.45 -8.31 -1.94
C GLN A 78 -4.92 -8.20 -1.97
N GLY A 79 -4.31 -8.20 -3.16
CA GLY A 79 -2.88 -7.99 -3.33
C GLY A 79 -2.44 -6.64 -2.74
N ILE A 80 -3.12 -5.56 -3.11
CA ILE A 80 -2.83 -4.21 -2.57
C ILE A 80 -2.93 -4.20 -1.04
N ARG A 81 -3.95 -4.86 -0.45
CA ARG A 81 -4.13 -4.93 1.01
C ARG A 81 -2.98 -5.66 1.71
N ILE A 82 -2.52 -6.78 1.16
CA ILE A 82 -1.39 -7.56 1.71
C ILE A 82 -0.14 -6.67 1.72
N GLU A 83 0.17 -6.07 0.57
CA GLU A 83 1.34 -5.21 0.40
C GLU A 83 1.31 -3.98 1.34
N CYS A 84 0.15 -3.35 1.48
CA CYS A 84 -0.02 -2.24 2.43
C CYS A 84 0.21 -2.65 3.88
N GLY A 85 -0.30 -3.82 4.29
CA GLY A 85 -0.12 -4.34 5.64
C GLY A 85 1.34 -4.65 5.94
N GLN A 86 2.05 -5.28 5.00
CA GLN A 86 3.49 -5.54 5.13
C GLN A 86 4.30 -4.23 5.18
N LEU A 87 3.96 -3.24 4.35
CA LEU A 87 4.65 -1.96 4.34
C LEU A 87 4.44 -1.19 5.65
N ILE A 88 3.23 -1.20 6.21
CA ILE A 88 2.95 -0.61 7.53
C ILE A 88 3.81 -1.29 8.60
N ALA A 89 3.79 -2.63 8.65
CA ALA A 89 4.56 -3.39 9.65
C ALA A 89 6.06 -3.08 9.58
N LEU A 90 6.61 -2.98 8.37
CA LEU A 90 8.00 -2.56 8.16
C LEU A 90 8.25 -1.14 8.70
N LEU A 91 7.42 -0.17 8.30
CA LEU A 91 7.59 1.22 8.72
C LEU A 91 7.46 1.37 10.25
N GLU A 92 6.53 0.67 10.88
CA GLU A 92 6.35 0.70 12.34
C GLU A 92 7.51 0.03 13.08
N SER A 93 7.97 -1.14 12.65
CA SER A 93 9.09 -1.86 13.28
C SER A 93 10.40 -1.06 13.27
N THR A 94 10.66 -0.30 12.20
CA THR A 94 11.85 0.58 12.11
C THR A 94 11.75 1.86 12.96
N SER A 95 10.58 2.15 13.54
CA SER A 95 10.42 3.26 14.49
C SER A 95 10.68 2.84 15.95
N GLU A 96 10.60 1.54 16.23
CA GLU A 96 10.83 0.96 17.55
C GLU A 96 12.32 0.69 17.84
N ASP A 97 13.22 0.98 16.88
CA ASP A 97 14.67 0.81 17.04
C ASP A 97 15.34 2.19 17.22
N PRO A 98 15.58 2.66 18.47
CA PRO A 98 16.20 3.96 18.73
C PRO A 98 17.73 3.93 18.54
N ALA A 99 18.29 2.83 18.05
CA ALA A 99 19.72 2.58 18.12
C ALA A 99 20.27 1.93 16.83
N ARG A 100 20.22 2.68 15.72
CA ARG A 100 21.18 2.52 14.62
C ARG A 100 21.39 3.83 13.87
#